data_AF-A0A7C9GYR9-F1
#
_entry.id   AF-A0A7C9GYR9-F1
#
_cell.length_a   1.000
_cell.length_b   1.000
_cell.length_c   1.000
_cell.angle_alpha   90.00
_cell.angle_beta   90.00
_cell.angle_gamma   90.00
#
_symmetry.space_group_name_H-M   'P 1'
#
loop_
_entity.id
_entity.type
_entity.pdbx_description
1 polymer ?
#
loop_
_entity_poly.entity_id
_entity_poly.type
_entity_poly.pdbx_seq_one_letter_code
_entity_poly.pdbx_strand_id
1 'polypeptide(L)'
;MKTFASEINRAIDELIMNDKDVIVGGQLVRYGVAGLTTGLFDKYPSNFITYPVAESLMNSSAMGLALTGKRVIMIHVRIDFLASGMCALVNHIPIWAKKGFKLPITLICQVGRGMGQGAQHSKDLSHWFKNFEGWNVVVPTNPSEAHDFLVDSVNGDKPTLYVIYRELFDSDERKVIPQPTKVTLCGASRRHEAEYYAKRDAGLL
;
A
#
# COMPACT_ATOMS: atom_id res chain seq x y z
N MET A 1 18.77 2.52 12.93
CA MET A 1 19.19 2.25 11.54
C MET A 1 18.05 2.71 10.63
N LYS A 2 18.33 3.44 9.55
CA LYS A 2 17.30 3.94 8.63
C LYS A 2 16.87 2.80 7.70
N THR A 3 15.87 2.04 8.11
CA THR A 3 15.24 1.00 7.29
C THR A 3 14.09 1.59 6.49
N PHE A 4 13.72 0.94 5.38
CA PHE A 4 12.59 1.35 4.55
C PHE A 4 11.30 1.51 5.35
N ALA A 5 10.96 0.55 6.21
CA ALA A 5 9.76 0.62 7.06
C ALA A 5 9.85 1.76 8.08
N SER A 6 11.02 1.97 8.70
CA SER A 6 11.20 3.07 9.66
C SER A 6 11.09 4.46 9.01
N GLU A 7 11.50 4.61 7.75
CA GLU A 7 11.38 5.88 7.04
C GLU A 7 9.94 6.18 6.63
N ILE A 8 9.14 5.17 6.29
CA ILE A 8 7.67 5.34 6.13
C ILE A 8 7.04 5.75 7.46
N ASN A 9 7.40 5.09 8.56
CA ASN A 9 6.90 5.43 9.88
C ASN A 9 7.23 6.88 10.26
N ARG A 10 8.48 7.29 10.05
CA ARG A 10 8.95 8.67 10.26
C ARG A 10 8.16 9.67 9.42
N ALA A 11 7.93 9.38 8.14
CA ALA A 11 7.14 10.24 7.26
C ALA A 11 5.70 10.41 7.78
N ILE A 12 5.05 9.33 8.24
CA ILE A 12 3.69 9.42 8.81
C ILE A 12 3.68 10.28 10.09
N ASP A 13 4.68 10.12 10.97
CA ASP A 13 4.82 10.94 12.17
C ASP A 13 4.93 12.43 11.82
N GLU A 14 5.85 12.78 10.92
CA GLU A 14 6.07 14.16 10.47
C GLU A 14 4.83 14.77 9.79
N LEU A 15 4.13 13.99 8.97
CA LEU A 15 2.90 14.42 8.31
C LEU A 15 1.79 14.75 9.32
N ILE A 16 1.58 13.90 10.32
CA ILE A 16 0.57 14.15 11.37
C ILE A 16 0.97 15.34 12.25
N MET A 17 2.25 15.49 12.58
CA MET A 17 2.75 16.63 13.35
C MET A 17 2.49 17.96 12.64
N ASN A 18 2.66 17.99 11.31
CA ASN A 18 2.54 19.21 10.52
C ASN A 18 1.10 19.50 10.08
N ASP A 19 0.25 18.47 9.96
CA ASP A 19 -1.15 18.61 9.55
C ASP A 19 -2.07 17.67 10.35
N LYS A 20 -2.85 18.27 11.25
CA LYS A 20 -3.84 17.58 12.08
C LYS A 20 -4.98 16.95 11.27
N ASP A 21 -5.17 17.33 10.02
CA ASP A 21 -6.21 16.81 9.12
C ASP A 21 -5.74 15.56 8.34
N VAL A 22 -4.51 15.09 8.59
CA VAL A 22 -4.02 13.77 8.15
C VAL A 22 -4.72 12.66 8.93
N ILE A 23 -5.28 11.69 8.21
CA ILE A 23 -5.91 10.49 8.77
C ILE A 23 -5.19 9.24 8.25
N VAL A 24 -4.79 8.37 9.18
CA VAL A 24 -4.23 7.05 8.89
C VAL A 24 -5.32 6.00 9.10
N GLY A 25 -5.78 5.42 8.00
CA GLY A 25 -6.78 4.37 7.97
C GLY A 25 -6.18 3.02 7.61
N GLY A 26 -6.73 1.94 8.15
CA GLY A 26 -6.51 0.62 7.58
C GLY A 26 -6.80 -0.53 8.52
N GLN A 27 -6.50 -1.74 8.04
CA GLN A 27 -6.50 -2.93 8.86
C GLN A 27 -5.24 -2.94 9.72
N LEU A 28 -5.39 -3.29 11.01
CA LEU A 28 -4.28 -3.46 11.95
C LEU A 28 -3.42 -2.19 12.19
N VAL A 29 -3.80 -1.02 11.69
CA VAL A 29 -3.02 0.24 11.81
C VAL A 29 -2.74 0.63 13.26
N ARG A 30 -3.66 0.31 14.17
CA ARG A 30 -3.49 0.45 15.62
C ARG A 30 -2.34 -0.40 16.18
N TYR A 31 -2.00 -1.51 15.54
CA TYR A 31 -1.01 -2.48 16.02
C TYR A 31 0.33 -2.40 15.29
N GLY A 32 0.58 -1.33 14.52
CA GLY A 32 1.90 -1.07 13.94
C GLY A 32 2.21 -1.81 12.63
N VAL A 33 1.20 -2.14 11.82
CA VAL A 33 1.26 -2.83 10.50
C VAL A 33 2.68 -2.94 9.93
N ALA A 34 3.33 -4.09 10.15
CA ALA A 34 4.64 -4.42 9.60
C ALA A 34 5.73 -3.33 9.79
N GLY A 35 5.72 -2.66 10.95
CA GLY A 35 6.65 -1.59 11.27
C GLY A 35 6.18 -0.19 10.87
N LEU A 36 5.27 -0.07 9.90
CA LEU A 36 4.91 1.20 9.26
C LEU A 36 4.23 2.19 10.21
N THR A 37 3.44 1.72 11.18
CA THR A 37 2.69 2.59 12.10
C THR A 37 3.02 2.35 13.58
N THR A 38 4.13 1.66 13.87
CA THR A 38 4.53 1.30 15.24
C THR A 38 4.60 2.55 16.13
N GLY A 39 3.94 2.50 17.29
CA GLY A 39 3.92 3.58 18.28
C GLY A 39 3.10 4.83 17.90
N LEU A 40 2.69 4.98 16.63
CA LEU A 40 2.00 6.19 16.18
C LEU A 40 0.55 6.28 16.65
N PHE A 41 -0.13 5.13 16.82
CA PHE A 41 -1.49 5.12 17.35
C PHE A 41 -1.55 5.67 18.78
N ASP A 42 -0.61 5.27 19.64
CA ASP A 42 -0.55 5.73 21.02
C ASP A 42 -0.21 7.22 21.10
N LYS A 43 0.59 7.73 20.14
CA LYS A 43 0.95 9.14 20.02
C LYS A 43 -0.20 10.01 19.46
N TYR A 44 -0.96 9.50 18.48
CA TYR A 44 -1.99 10.27 17.75
C TYR A 44 -3.31 9.51 17.59
N PRO A 45 -3.98 9.10 18.68
CA PRO A 45 -5.15 8.21 18.58
C PRO A 45 -6.30 8.79 17.74
N SER A 46 -6.46 10.12 17.70
CA SER A 46 -7.48 10.82 16.91
C SER A 46 -7.27 10.76 15.40
N ASN A 47 -6.03 10.51 14.96
CA ASN A 47 -5.67 10.49 13.55
C ASN A 47 -5.80 9.09 12.95
N PHE A 48 -6.12 8.07 13.76
CA PHE A 48 -6.18 6.68 13.32
C PHE A 48 -7.61 6.15 13.24
N ILE A 49 -7.92 5.47 12.14
CA ILE A 49 -9.18 4.74 11.96
C ILE A 49 -8.86 3.28 11.64
N THR A 50 -9.30 2.37 12.51
CA THR A 50 -9.15 0.92 12.27
C THR A 50 -10.37 0.39 11.54
N TYR A 51 -10.14 -0.37 10.47
CA TYR A 51 -11.19 -0.96 9.65
C TYR A 51 -11.31 -2.47 9.88
N PRO A 52 -12.52 -3.06 9.73
CA PRO A 52 -12.67 -4.50 9.59
C PRO A 52 -12.02 -4.98 8.28
N VAL A 53 -12.04 -6.29 8.05
CA VAL A 53 -11.59 -6.90 6.79
C VAL A 53 -12.62 -6.64 5.68
N ALA A 54 -12.64 -5.41 5.18
CA ALA A 54 -13.56 -4.93 4.14
C ALA A 54 -12.90 -3.83 3.31
N GLU A 55 -12.13 -4.20 2.29
CA GLU A 55 -11.39 -3.23 1.48
C GLU A 55 -12.32 -2.34 0.64
N SER A 56 -13.51 -2.82 0.26
CA SER A 56 -14.53 -2.00 -0.39
C SER A 56 -14.99 -0.83 0.47
N LEU A 57 -15.16 -1.07 1.78
CA LEU A 57 -15.42 -0.02 2.77
C LEU A 57 -14.23 0.92 2.88
N MET A 58 -13.01 0.39 3.07
CA MET A 58 -11.79 1.20 3.17
C MET A 58 -11.62 2.15 1.98
N ASN A 59 -11.75 1.64 0.75
CA ASN A 59 -11.59 2.42 -0.48
C ASN A 59 -12.66 3.53 -0.58
N SER A 60 -13.91 3.22 -0.24
CA SER A 60 -15.01 4.19 -0.30
C SER A 60 -14.90 5.23 0.81
N SER A 61 -14.49 4.81 2.01
CA SER A 61 -14.25 5.71 3.15
C SER A 61 -13.09 6.66 2.88
N ALA A 62 -12.04 6.23 2.18
CA ALA A 62 -10.93 7.11 1.78
C ALA A 62 -11.44 8.28 0.93
N MET A 63 -12.33 8.02 -0.03
CA MET A 63 -12.98 9.07 -0.82
C MET A 63 -13.84 9.99 0.05
N GLY A 64 -14.68 9.42 0.92
CA GLY A 64 -15.54 10.20 1.82
C GLY A 64 -14.73 11.14 2.73
N LEU A 65 -13.68 10.63 3.37
CA LEU A 65 -12.77 11.41 4.21
C LEU A 65 -12.11 12.55 3.43
N ALA A 66 -11.58 12.24 2.23
CA ALA A 66 -10.94 13.25 1.38
C ALA A 66 -11.91 14.38 0.98
N LEU A 67 -13.16 14.03 0.63
CA LEU A 67 -14.20 15.02 0.31
C LEU A 67 -14.58 15.91 1.50
N THR A 68 -14.32 15.47 2.74
CA THR A 68 -14.50 16.28 3.96
C THR A 68 -13.27 17.14 4.31
N GLY A 69 -12.26 17.19 3.43
CA GLY A 69 -11.06 18.00 3.61
C GLY A 69 -9.93 17.31 4.37
N LYS A 70 -10.02 15.99 4.60
CA LYS A 70 -8.94 15.21 5.24
C LYS A 70 -7.89 14.78 4.21
N ARG A 71 -6.66 14.60 4.67
CA ARG A 71 -5.56 13.99 3.88
C ARG A 71 -5.42 12.54 4.29
N VAL A 72 -5.70 11.61 3.39
CA VAL A 72 -5.93 10.20 3.77
C VAL A 72 -4.72 9.35 3.43
N ILE A 73 -4.19 8.65 4.41
CA ILE A 73 -3.22 7.56 4.26
C ILE A 73 -3.98 6.26 4.55
N MET A 74 -4.35 5.51 3.53
CA MET A 74 -5.04 4.22 3.68
C MET A 74 -4.06 3.08 3.46
N ILE A 75 -3.80 2.28 4.50
CA ILE A 75 -2.84 1.18 4.46
C ILE A 75 -3.58 -0.13 4.16
N HIS A 76 -3.28 -0.70 2.99
CA HIS A 76 -3.68 -2.04 2.60
C HIS A 76 -2.52 -3.01 2.84
N VAL A 77 -2.73 -3.96 3.75
CA VAL A 77 -1.76 -5.01 4.09
C VAL A 77 -1.41 -5.91 2.90
N ARG A 78 -2.25 -5.92 1.85
CA ARG A 78 -2.04 -6.60 0.57
C ARG A 78 -2.67 -5.81 -0.56
N ILE A 79 -1.93 -5.65 -1.66
CA ILE A 79 -2.47 -5.05 -2.88
C ILE A 79 -3.55 -5.93 -3.55
N ASP A 80 -3.47 -7.26 -3.40
CA ASP A 80 -4.39 -8.22 -4.02
C ASP A 80 -5.86 -7.91 -3.70
N PHE A 81 -6.13 -7.41 -2.48
CA PHE A 81 -7.48 -7.17 -2.00
C PHE A 81 -8.07 -5.82 -2.39
N LEU A 82 -7.31 -4.93 -3.04
CA LEU A 82 -7.90 -3.75 -3.69
C LEU A 82 -9.00 -4.14 -4.68
N ALA A 83 -8.85 -5.32 -5.30
CA ALA A 83 -9.80 -5.87 -6.27
C ALA A 83 -11.23 -6.01 -5.71
N SER A 84 -11.40 -6.20 -4.39
CA SER A 84 -12.73 -6.33 -3.78
C SER A 84 -13.49 -4.99 -3.72
N GLY A 85 -12.79 -3.87 -3.87
CA GLY A 85 -13.32 -2.51 -3.77
C GLY A 85 -13.11 -1.66 -5.02
N MET A 86 -13.03 -2.25 -6.21
CA MET A 86 -12.62 -1.54 -7.44
C MET A 86 -13.59 -0.45 -7.91
N CYS A 87 -14.88 -0.54 -7.57
CA CYS A 87 -15.85 0.47 -8.00
C CYS A 87 -15.47 1.87 -7.48
N ALA A 88 -15.07 1.99 -6.22
CA ALA A 88 -14.57 3.24 -5.64
C ALA A 88 -13.34 3.76 -6.37
N LEU A 89 -12.41 2.87 -6.70
CA LEU A 89 -11.10 3.19 -7.25
C LEU A 89 -11.15 3.57 -8.73
N VAL A 90 -12.03 2.97 -9.52
CA VAL A 90 -12.10 3.15 -10.97
C VAL A 90 -13.20 4.11 -11.37
N ASN A 91 -14.38 3.98 -10.76
CA ASN A 91 -15.57 4.72 -11.20
C ASN A 91 -15.83 5.97 -10.36
N HIS A 92 -15.42 6.01 -9.09
CA HIS A 92 -15.76 7.14 -8.23
C HIS A 92 -14.59 8.13 -8.11
N ILE A 93 -13.47 7.72 -7.51
CA ILE A 93 -12.33 8.62 -7.23
C ILE A 93 -11.86 9.37 -8.51
N PRO A 94 -11.59 8.70 -9.65
CA PRO A 94 -11.14 9.40 -10.86
C PRO A 94 -12.16 10.41 -11.41
N ILE A 95 -13.46 10.05 -11.42
CA ILE A 95 -14.51 10.91 -11.94
C ILE A 95 -14.64 12.17 -11.09
N TRP A 96 -14.57 12.05 -9.76
CA TRP A 96 -14.64 13.19 -8.86
C TRP A 96 -13.39 14.07 -8.95
N ALA A 97 -12.19 13.48 -9.05
CA ALA A 97 -10.97 14.23 -9.31
C ALA A 97 -11.07 15.04 -10.63
N LYS A 98 -11.59 14.42 -11.69
CA LYS A 98 -11.81 15.07 -13.00
C LYS A 98 -12.83 16.21 -12.94
N LYS A 99 -13.81 16.13 -12.05
CA LYS A 99 -14.76 17.22 -11.76
C LYS A 99 -14.14 18.38 -10.95
N GLY A 100 -12.86 18.31 -10.61
CA GLY A 100 -12.14 19.37 -9.90
C GLY A 100 -12.13 19.24 -8.38
N PHE A 101 -12.63 18.13 -7.82
CA PHE A 101 -12.54 17.90 -6.38
C PHE A 101 -11.12 17.50 -5.99
N LYS A 102 -10.62 18.06 -4.88
CA LYS A 102 -9.37 17.63 -4.26
C LYS A 102 -9.59 16.29 -3.58
N LEU A 103 -8.78 15.29 -3.94
CA LEU A 103 -8.83 13.96 -3.36
C LEU A 103 -7.42 13.53 -2.92
N PRO A 104 -6.88 14.14 -1.84
CA PRO A 104 -5.57 13.79 -1.28
C PRO A 104 -5.63 12.41 -0.60
N ILE A 105 -5.65 11.36 -1.42
CA ILE A 105 -5.75 9.96 -1.01
C ILE A 105 -4.46 9.27 -1.38
N THR A 106 -3.73 8.78 -0.39
CA THR A 106 -2.57 7.92 -0.59
C THR A 106 -2.91 6.50 -0.12
N LEU A 107 -2.97 5.56 -1.06
CA LEU A 107 -3.16 4.14 -0.77
C LEU A 107 -1.79 3.47 -0.65
N ILE A 108 -1.32 3.18 0.56
CA ILE A 108 -0.11 2.39 0.79
C ILE A 108 -0.45 0.92 0.61
N CYS A 109 0.08 0.28 -0.43
CA CYS A 109 -0.29 -1.08 -0.82
C CYS A 109 0.92 -2.00 -0.83
N GLN A 110 0.87 -3.05 -0.02
CA GLN A 110 1.96 -4.01 0.10
C GLN A 110 1.87 -5.11 -0.96
N VAL A 111 2.95 -5.27 -1.73
CA VAL A 111 3.18 -6.39 -2.63
C VAL A 111 4.02 -7.42 -1.89
N GLY A 112 3.46 -8.62 -1.70
CA GLY A 112 4.24 -9.78 -1.28
C GLY A 112 4.89 -10.43 -2.50
N ARG A 113 6.21 -10.59 -2.52
CA ARG A 113 6.87 -11.53 -3.45
C ARG A 113 7.75 -12.46 -2.61
N GLY A 114 7.78 -13.75 -2.96
CA GLY A 114 8.53 -14.75 -2.20
C GLY A 114 7.87 -15.18 -0.88
N MET A 115 8.62 -15.82 0.02
CA MET A 115 8.23 -16.21 1.40
C MET A 115 6.90 -17.00 1.55
N GLY A 116 6.51 -17.81 0.57
CA GLY A 116 5.40 -18.77 0.74
C GLY A 116 4.01 -18.14 0.84
N GLN A 117 3.81 -16.93 0.29
CA GLN A 117 2.56 -16.17 0.47
C GLN A 117 1.36 -16.75 -0.33
N GLY A 118 1.63 -17.58 -1.34
CA GLY A 118 0.62 -18.24 -2.17
C GLY A 118 0.09 -17.38 -3.32
N ALA A 119 -0.69 -18.00 -4.21
CA ALA A 119 -1.20 -17.39 -5.44
C ALA A 119 -2.04 -16.13 -5.22
N GLN A 120 -2.77 -16.08 -4.09
CA GLN A 120 -3.69 -15.00 -3.76
C GLN A 120 -3.06 -13.81 -3.04
N HIS A 121 -1.75 -13.85 -2.78
CA HIS A 121 -1.06 -12.82 -1.98
C HIS A 121 0.26 -12.33 -2.57
N SER A 122 0.46 -12.59 -3.87
CA SER A 122 1.72 -12.32 -4.57
C SER A 122 1.57 -11.51 -5.85
N LYS A 123 0.39 -10.93 -6.10
CA LYS A 123 0.17 -10.14 -7.32
C LYS A 123 0.73 -8.74 -7.15
N ASP A 124 1.15 -8.17 -8.27
CA ASP A 124 1.45 -6.76 -8.38
C ASP A 124 0.41 -6.12 -9.30
N LEU A 125 -0.61 -5.51 -8.69
CA LEU A 125 -1.71 -4.85 -9.41
C LEU A 125 -1.40 -3.38 -9.75
N SER A 126 -0.19 -2.89 -9.49
CA SER A 126 0.18 -1.49 -9.79
C SER A 126 0.00 -1.13 -11.27
N HIS A 127 0.18 -2.12 -12.16
CA HIS A 127 -0.02 -1.98 -13.59
C HIS A 127 -1.46 -1.65 -13.99
N TRP A 128 -2.46 -2.08 -13.21
CA TRP A 128 -3.85 -1.69 -13.47
C TRP A 128 -4.01 -0.18 -13.30
N PHE A 129 -3.48 0.36 -12.21
CA PHE A 129 -3.61 1.78 -11.86
C PHE A 129 -2.79 2.70 -12.77
N LYS A 130 -1.66 2.23 -13.32
CA LYS A 130 -0.93 2.98 -14.35
C LYS A 130 -1.76 3.23 -15.62
N ASN A 131 -2.75 2.37 -15.89
CA ASN A 131 -3.65 2.50 -17.03
C ASN A 131 -4.98 3.19 -16.68
N PHE A 132 -5.27 3.42 -15.39
CA PHE A 132 -6.47 4.13 -14.98
C PHE A 132 -6.21 5.64 -15.00
N GLU A 133 -7.13 6.40 -15.58
CA GLU A 133 -7.09 7.86 -15.53
C GLU A 133 -7.17 8.34 -14.07
N GLY A 134 -6.46 9.41 -13.74
CA GLY A 134 -6.60 10.11 -12.46
C GLY A 134 -5.72 9.61 -11.31
N TRP A 135 -5.06 8.46 -11.43
CA TRP A 135 -4.15 7.94 -10.40
C TRP A 135 -2.69 8.28 -10.68
N ASN A 136 -1.98 8.74 -9.65
CA ASN A 136 -0.53 8.65 -9.62
C ASN A 136 -0.13 7.27 -9.11
N VAL A 137 0.96 6.70 -9.62
CA VAL A 137 1.52 5.44 -9.12
C VAL A 137 3.00 5.66 -8.82
N VAL A 138 3.37 5.48 -7.55
CA VAL A 138 4.75 5.63 -7.08
C VAL A 138 5.24 4.33 -6.45
N VAL A 139 6.52 4.03 -6.66
CA VAL A 139 7.15 2.77 -6.23
C VAL A 139 8.54 3.09 -5.69
N PRO A 140 8.67 3.41 -4.39
CA PRO A 140 9.98 3.69 -3.80
C PRO A 140 10.81 2.41 -3.68
N THR A 141 12.13 2.57 -3.81
CA THR A 141 13.09 1.45 -3.89
C THR A 141 14.19 1.50 -2.84
N ASN A 142 14.25 2.56 -2.04
CA ASN A 142 15.22 2.76 -0.96
C ASN A 142 14.58 3.58 0.18
N PRO A 143 15.20 3.64 1.37
CA PRO A 143 14.62 4.35 2.51
C PRO A 143 14.36 5.86 2.28
N SER A 144 15.23 6.58 1.57
CA SER A 144 15.01 8.00 1.27
C SER A 144 13.78 8.20 0.38
N GLU A 145 13.67 7.43 -0.70
CA GLU A 145 12.49 7.46 -1.56
C GLU A 145 11.23 7.05 -0.80
N ALA A 146 11.33 6.10 0.12
CA ALA A 146 10.20 5.67 0.92
C ALA A 146 9.62 6.83 1.74
N HIS A 147 10.49 7.63 2.35
CA HIS A 147 10.11 8.86 3.04
C HIS A 147 9.55 9.91 2.08
N ASP A 148 10.38 10.37 1.13
CA ASP A 148 10.12 11.57 0.34
C ASP A 148 8.90 11.39 -0.57
N PHE A 149 8.77 10.22 -1.20
CA PHE A 149 7.62 9.96 -2.06
C PHE A 149 6.32 9.87 -1.25
N LEU A 150 6.36 9.42 0.01
CA LEU A 150 5.17 9.37 0.85
C LEU A 150 4.76 10.79 1.26
N VAL A 151 5.72 11.62 1.67
CA VAL A 151 5.48 13.04 1.99
C VAL A 151 4.87 13.76 0.79
N ASP A 152 5.44 13.60 -0.40
CA ASP A 152 4.91 14.21 -1.63
C ASP A 152 3.52 13.69 -2.01
N SER A 153 3.29 12.38 -1.88
CA SER A 153 1.99 11.77 -2.17
C SER A 153 0.91 12.29 -1.24
N VAL A 154 1.23 12.41 0.06
CA VAL A 154 0.27 12.88 1.06
C VAL A 154 0.05 14.36 0.98
N ASN A 155 1.05 15.18 0.62
CA ASN A 155 0.92 16.64 0.41
C ASN A 155 0.32 17.03 -0.95
N GLY A 156 0.30 16.12 -1.91
CA GLY A 156 -0.39 16.31 -3.20
C GLY A 156 -1.92 16.20 -3.09
N ASP A 157 -2.64 16.89 -3.98
CA ASP A 157 -4.12 16.91 -3.99
C ASP A 157 -4.76 15.81 -4.88
N LYS A 158 -3.93 14.90 -5.41
CA LYS A 158 -4.34 13.84 -6.35
C LYS A 158 -4.27 12.45 -5.71
N PRO A 159 -5.15 11.52 -6.10
CA PRO A 159 -5.11 10.17 -5.57
C PRO A 159 -3.85 9.45 -6.05
N THR A 160 -3.14 8.82 -5.12
CA THR A 160 -1.85 8.19 -5.34
C THR A 160 -1.87 6.76 -4.81
N LEU A 161 -1.49 5.82 -5.67
CA LEU A 161 -1.17 4.45 -5.29
C LEU A 161 0.32 4.37 -4.95
N TYR A 162 0.61 4.21 -3.67
CA TYR A 162 1.96 4.10 -3.14
C TYR A 162 2.28 2.62 -2.90
N VAL A 163 3.06 2.03 -3.80
CA VAL A 163 3.27 0.57 -3.86
C VAL A 163 4.59 0.22 -3.21
N ILE A 164 4.54 -0.63 -2.18
CA ILE A 164 5.73 -1.07 -1.45
C ILE A 164 5.88 -2.57 -1.51
N TYR A 165 7.13 -3.02 -1.58
CA TYR A 165 7.47 -4.44 -1.64
C TYR A 165 7.91 -4.90 -0.27
N ARG A 166 7.29 -5.98 0.22
CA ARG A 166 7.57 -6.51 1.57
C ARG A 166 9.06 -6.86 1.78
N GLU A 167 9.75 -7.28 0.71
CA GLU A 167 11.18 -7.59 0.74
C GLU A 167 12.09 -6.38 1.06
N LEU A 168 11.56 -5.16 0.97
CA LEU A 168 12.32 -3.93 1.23
C LEU A 168 12.25 -3.47 2.68
N PHE A 169 11.35 -3.99 3.52
CA PHE A 169 11.00 -3.36 4.79
C PHE A 169 12.19 -3.18 5.73
N ASP A 170 13.06 -4.19 5.80
CA ASP A 170 14.27 -4.18 6.63
C ASP A 170 15.52 -3.67 5.85
N SER A 171 15.37 -3.32 4.58
CA SER A 171 16.47 -2.82 3.74
C SER A 171 16.85 -1.39 4.15
N ASP A 172 18.15 -1.12 4.22
CA ASP A 172 18.74 0.20 4.42
C ASP A 172 19.35 0.78 3.12
N GLU A 173 19.38 -0.01 2.05
CA GLU A 173 19.90 0.37 0.74
C GLU A 173 18.84 0.31 -0.38
N ARG A 174 19.22 0.81 -1.56
CA ARG A 174 18.40 0.72 -2.77
C ARG A 174 18.37 -0.71 -3.29
N LYS A 175 17.19 -1.19 -3.67
CA LYS A 175 17.01 -2.46 -4.36
C LYS A 175 16.37 -2.27 -5.73
N VAL A 176 16.81 -3.05 -6.70
CA VAL A 176 16.15 -3.11 -8.01
C VAL A 176 15.00 -4.11 -7.90
N ILE A 177 13.77 -3.65 -8.16
CA ILE A 177 12.61 -4.54 -8.18
C ILE A 177 12.71 -5.41 -9.44
N PRO A 178 12.81 -6.76 -9.30
CA PRO A 178 12.97 -7.63 -10.45
C PRO A 178 11.74 -7.56 -11.36
N GLN A 179 11.99 -7.35 -12.66
CA GLN A 179 10.96 -7.46 -13.69
C GLN A 179 11.03 -8.85 -14.33
N PRO A 180 9.88 -9.49 -14.61
CA PRO A 180 9.88 -10.78 -15.28
C PRO A 180 10.49 -10.63 -16.69
N THR A 181 11.58 -11.36 -16.95
CA THR A 181 12.31 -11.32 -18.24
C THR A 181 11.71 -12.26 -19.29
N LYS A 182 10.76 -13.11 -18.91
CA LYS A 182 10.03 -14.03 -19.80
C LYS A 182 8.56 -14.09 -19.40
N VAL A 183 7.67 -13.98 -20.38
CA VAL A 183 6.24 -14.27 -20.20
C VAL A 183 6.08 -15.78 -20.06
N THR A 184 5.60 -16.23 -18.91
CA THR A 184 5.23 -17.63 -18.67
C THR A 184 3.74 -17.68 -18.35
N LEU A 185 2.97 -18.44 -19.12
CA LEU A 185 1.54 -18.62 -18.91
C LEU A 185 1.29 -19.13 -17.47
N CYS A 186 0.45 -18.44 -16.71
CA CYS A 186 0.03 -18.81 -15.35
C CYS A 186 1.18 -18.99 -14.31
N GLY A 187 2.34 -18.34 -14.53
CA GLY A 187 3.57 -18.61 -13.77
C GLY A 187 3.72 -17.92 -12.39
N ALA A 188 2.75 -17.12 -11.94
CA ALA A 188 2.86 -16.47 -10.63
C ALA A 188 2.75 -17.47 -9.47
N SER A 189 1.88 -18.48 -9.58
CA SER A 189 1.69 -19.52 -8.55
C SER A 189 2.69 -20.68 -8.68
N ARG A 190 2.83 -21.21 -9.91
CA ARG A 190 3.56 -22.47 -10.14
C ARG A 190 5.04 -22.42 -9.79
N ARG A 191 5.70 -21.26 -9.95
CA ARG A 191 7.12 -21.09 -9.62
C ARG A 191 7.39 -21.18 -8.12
N HIS A 192 6.47 -20.65 -7.30
CA HIS A 192 6.66 -20.58 -5.85
C HIS A 192 6.21 -21.86 -5.15
N GLU A 193 5.12 -22.48 -5.61
CA GLU A 193 4.60 -23.70 -4.97
C GLU A 193 5.51 -24.91 -5.21
N ALA A 194 6.09 -25.06 -6.40
CA ALA A 194 7.03 -26.15 -6.66
C ALA A 194 8.31 -26.04 -5.80
N GLU A 195 8.82 -24.84 -5.55
CA GLU A 195 10.07 -24.70 -4.81
C GLU A 195 9.90 -24.83 -3.28
N TYR A 196 8.74 -24.39 -2.76
CA TYR A 196 8.43 -24.41 -1.32
C TYR A 196 7.61 -25.63 -0.88
N TYR A 197 6.66 -26.10 -1.69
CA TYR A 197 5.81 -27.26 -1.38
C TYR A 197 6.32 -28.57 -1.99
N ALA A 198 7.04 -28.59 -3.13
CA ALA A 198 7.57 -29.86 -3.63
C ALA A 198 8.70 -30.44 -2.75
N LYS A 199 9.31 -29.63 -1.88
CA LYS A 199 10.21 -30.13 -0.82
C LYS A 199 9.48 -30.77 0.36
N ARG A 200 8.15 -30.61 0.48
CA ARG A 200 7.32 -31.23 1.54
C ARG A 200 6.70 -32.57 1.15
N ASP A 201 6.71 -32.94 -0.12
CA ASP A 201 6.10 -34.19 -0.61
C ASP A 201 7.02 -35.44 -0.51
N ALA A 202 8.10 -35.39 0.26
CA ALA A 202 8.96 -36.55 0.47
C ALA A 202 8.52 -37.47 1.64
N GLY A 203 7.32 -37.29 2.22
CA GLY A 203 6.93 -38.08 3.39
C GLY A 203 5.45 -38.17 3.76
N LEU A 204 4.53 -37.77 2.88
CA LEU A 204 3.09 -37.97 3.11
C LEU A 204 2.39 -38.42 1.82
N LEU A 205 2.69 -39.65 1.43
CA LEU A 205 1.78 -40.57 0.72
C LEU A 205 1.96 -41.96 1.34
#